data_AF-A0A1I1GD42-F1
#
_entry.id   AF-A0A1I1GD42-F1
#
_cell.length_a   1.000
_cell.length_b   1.000
_cell.length_c   1.000
_cell.angle_alpha   90.00
_cell.angle_beta   90.00
_cell.angle_gamma   90.00
#
_symmetry.space_group_name_H-M   'P 1'
#
loop_
_entity.id
_entity.type
_entity.pdbx_description
1 polymer ?
#
loop_
_entity_poly.entity_id
_entity_poly.type
_entity_poly.pdbx_seq_one_letter_code
_entity_poly.pdbx_strand_id
1 'polypeptide(L)' 'MKYRDSWTAPLIREGKKKISGGAARNVRISKSGGMDSIITDTLNYALNKANAKSDDLTVPTPQTTSVLTENQTPAIH' A
#
# COMPACT_ATOMS: atom_id res chain seq x y z
N MET A 1 22.84 16.14 1.68
CA MET A 1 22.66 14.97 2.57
C MET A 1 22.78 13.71 1.72
N LYS A 2 23.86 12.91 1.84
CA LYS A 2 23.97 11.63 1.12
C LYS A 2 22.92 10.70 1.71
N TYR A 3 21.95 10.25 0.91
CA TYR A 3 21.04 9.17 1.30
C TYR A 3 21.89 7.97 1.71
N ARG A 4 21.99 7.73 3.02
CA ARG A 4 22.65 6.54 3.54
C ARG A 4 21.64 5.41 3.42
N ASP A 5 21.73 4.66 2.33
CA ASP A 5 20.99 3.42 2.20
C ASP A 5 21.27 2.55 3.44
N SER A 6 20.24 2.35 4.26
CA SER A 6 20.32 1.59 5.50
C SER A 6 20.73 0.14 5.24
N TRP A 7 20.53 -0.37 4.02
CA TRP A 7 20.99 -1.70 3.62
C TRP A 7 22.51 -1.80 3.54
N THR A 8 23.22 -0.68 3.39
CA THR A 8 24.68 -0.63 3.40
C THR A 8 25.27 -0.36 4.78
N ALA A 9 24.40 -0.13 5.78
CA ALA A 9 24.83 0.14 7.14
C ALA A 9 25.65 -1.05 7.69
N PRO A 10 26.72 -0.80 8.44
CA PRO A 10 27.57 -1.87 8.93
C PRO A 10 26.82 -2.89 9.78
N LEU A 11 27.17 -4.17 9.61
CA LEU A 11 26.71 -5.27 10.45
C LEU A 11 27.89 -5.75 11.29
N ILE A 12 27.65 -5.93 12.58
CA ILE A 12 28.59 -6.53 13.52
C ILE A 12 28.03 -7.92 13.83
N ARG A 13 28.82 -8.96 13.54
CA ARG A 13 28.55 -10.32 14.01
C ARG A 13 29.43 -10.55 15.24
N GLU A 14 28.86 -11.12 16.29
CA GLU A 14 29.60 -11.47 17.50
C GLU A 14 30.85 -12.29 17.16
N GLY A 15 31.99 -11.87 17.69
CA GLY A 15 33.29 -12.49 17.46
C GLY A 15 33.83 -12.41 16.02
N LYS A 16 33.18 -11.68 15.09
CA LYS A 16 33.61 -11.59 13.68
C LYS A 16 33.87 -10.15 13.22
N LYS A 17 34.61 -10.04 12.12
CA LYS A 17 34.90 -8.76 11.45
C LYS A 17 33.61 -8.05 11.04
N LYS A 18 33.61 -6.73 11.26
CA LYS A 18 32.56 -5.81 10.78
C LYS A 18 32.47 -5.87 9.25
N ILE A 19 31.26 -6.04 8.72
CA ILE A 19 30.98 -5.95 7.28
C ILE A 19 30.16 -4.69 6.99
N SER A 20 30.37 -4.04 5.84
CA SER A 20 29.68 -2.80 5.46
C SER A 20 29.49 -2.70 3.95
N GLY A 21 28.77 -1.68 3.47
CA GLY A 21 28.61 -1.43 2.05
C GLY A 21 27.79 -2.53 1.35
N GLY A 22 28.22 -2.92 0.14
CA GLY A 22 27.56 -3.96 -0.66
C GLY A 22 27.51 -5.33 0.03
N ALA A 23 28.55 -5.70 0.80
CA ALA A 23 28.55 -6.96 1.53
C ALA A 23 27.44 -7.01 2.59
N ALA A 24 27.19 -5.89 3.29
CA ALA A 24 26.11 -5.80 4.26
C ALA A 24 24.73 -5.84 3.58
N ARG A 25 24.59 -5.27 2.38
CA ARG A 25 23.38 -5.38 1.55
C ARG A 25 23.10 -6.84 1.21
N ASN A 26 24.08 -7.57 0.71
CA ASN A 26 23.91 -8.97 0.29
C ASN A 26 23.51 -9.87 1.46
N VAL A 27 24.07 -9.64 2.66
CA VAL A 27 23.67 -10.36 3.87
C VAL A 27 22.21 -10.07 4.23
N ARG A 28 21.76 -8.81 4.11
CA ARG A 28 20.35 -8.47 4.34
C ARG A 28 19.43 -9.11 3.30
N ILE A 29 19.77 -9.03 2.01
CA ILE A 29 19.01 -9.68 0.93
C ILE A 29 18.86 -11.18 1.21
N SER A 30 19.97 -11.85 1.55
CA SER A 30 19.96 -13.28 1.86
C SER A 30 19.11 -13.58 3.09
N LYS A 31 19.20 -12.76 4.15
CA LYS A 31 18.40 -12.91 5.37
C LYS A 31 16.91 -12.67 5.13
N SER A 32 16.55 -11.85 4.14
CA SER A 32 15.18 -11.63 3.69
C SER A 32 14.65 -12.74 2.76
N GLY A 33 15.37 -13.84 2.57
CA GLY A 33 14.95 -14.95 1.70
C GLY A 33 15.44 -14.82 0.25
N GLY A 34 16.18 -13.77 -0.09
CA GLY A 34 16.64 -13.48 -1.45
C GLY A 34 15.88 -12.33 -2.11
N MET A 35 16.30 -11.97 -3.32
CA MET A 35 15.67 -10.87 -4.06
C MET A 35 14.22 -11.20 -4.45
N ASP A 36 13.95 -12.45 -4.84
CA ASP A 36 12.63 -12.89 -5.27
C ASP A 36 11.60 -12.79 -4.14
N SER A 37 11.97 -13.12 -2.91
CA SER A 37 11.13 -12.94 -1.72
C SER A 37 10.82 -11.46 -1.48
N ILE A 38 11.83 -10.58 -1.57
CA ILE A 38 11.64 -9.13 -1.41
C ILE A 38 10.65 -8.59 -2.45
N ILE A 39 10.79 -9.01 -3.72
CA ILE A 39 9.90 -8.59 -4.81
C ILE A 39 8.48 -9.11 -4.54
N THR A 40 8.33 -10.39 -4.20
CA THR A 40 7.04 -11.02 -3.91
C THR A 40 6.32 -10.32 -2.76
N ASP A 41 7.01 -10.07 -1.66
CA ASP A 41 6.45 -9.37 -0.50
C ASP A 41 6.03 -7.95 -0.83
N THR A 42 6.83 -7.25 -1.65
CA THR A 42 6.52 -5.89 -2.11
C THR A 42 5.25 -5.88 -2.97
N LEU A 43 5.12 -6.83 -3.90
CA LEU A 43 3.93 -6.96 -4.75
C LEU A 43 2.69 -7.29 -3.91
N ASN A 44 2.78 -8.26 -3.01
CA ASN A 44 1.69 -8.64 -2.12
C ASN A 44 1.24 -7.46 -1.25
N TYR A 45 2.19 -6.71 -0.67
CA TYR A 45 1.87 -5.51 0.11
C TYR A 45 1.14 -4.46 -0.74
N ALA A 46 1.62 -4.19 -1.96
CA ALA A 46 1.01 -3.22 -2.86
C ALA A 46 -0.41 -3.62 -3.28
N LEU A 47 -0.62 -4.89 -3.63
CA LEU A 47 -1.93 -5.43 -3.99
C LEU A 47 -2.91 -5.37 -2.81
N ASN A 48 -2.49 -5.80 -1.62
CA ASN A 48 -3.33 -5.73 -0.42
C ASN A 48 -3.73 -4.28 -0.10
N LYS A 49 -2.81 -3.33 -0.26
CA LYS A 49 -3.09 -1.91 -0.07
C LYS A 49 -4.04 -1.35 -1.13
N ALA A 50 -3.96 -1.83 -2.37
CA ALA A 50 -4.87 -1.45 -3.43
C ALA A 50 -6.29 -1.97 -3.17
N ASN A 51 -6.41 -3.26 -2.81
CA ASN A 51 -7.69 -3.89 -2.47
C ASN A 51 -8.37 -3.19 -1.28
N ALA A 52 -7.62 -2.90 -0.22
CA ALA A 52 -8.16 -2.16 0.93
C ALA A 52 -8.71 -0.77 0.56
N LYS A 53 -8.16 -0.13 -0.48
CA LYS A 53 -8.67 1.16 -0.99
C LYS A 53 -9.84 1.01 -1.95
N SER A 54 -9.88 -0.05 -2.75
CA SER A 54 -11.02 -0.31 -3.64
C SER A 54 -12.26 -0.72 -2.87
N ASP A 55 -12.09 -1.46 -1.78
CA ASP A 55 -13.20 -1.93 -0.94
C ASP A 55 -13.79 -0.79 -0.10
N ASP A 56 -13.04 0.29 0.13
CA ASP A 56 -13.51 1.55 0.75
C ASP A 56 -14.35 2.40 -0.21
N LEU A 57 -14.44 2.02 -1.51
CA LEU A 57 -15.39 2.62 -2.44
C LEU A 57 -16.78 2.05 -2.19
N THR A 58 -17.41 2.48 -1.10
CA THR A 58 -18.86 2.42 -0.99
C THR A 58 -19.45 3.20 -2.17
N VAL A 59 -20.16 2.50 -3.05
CA VAL A 59 -20.95 3.15 -4.09
C VAL A 59 -21.90 4.09 -3.34
N PRO A 60 -21.87 5.42 -3.58
CA PRO A 60 -22.89 6.29 -3.00
C PRO A 60 -24.23 5.77 -3.51
N THR A 61 -25.04 5.21 -2.61
CA THR A 61 -26.41 4.81 -2.89
C THR A 61 -27.06 5.99 -3.61
N PRO A 62 -27.55 5.83 -4.85
CA PRO A 62 -28.22 6.93 -5.52
C PRO A 62 -29.37 7.35 -4.62
N GLN A 63 -29.32 8.57 -4.11
CA GLN A 63 -30.41 9.15 -3.35
C GLN A 63 -31.60 9.17 -4.29
N THR A 64 -32.55 8.26 -4.08
CA THR A 64 -33.84 8.26 -4.76
C THR A 64 -34.47 9.63 -4.50
N THR A 65 -34.37 10.50 -5.49
CA THR A 65 -35.01 11.81 -5.47
C THR A 65 -36.50 11.52 -5.56
N SER A 66 -37.18 11.57 -4.41
CA SER A 66 -38.64 11.55 -4.36
C SER A 66 -39.15 12.82 -5.03
N VAL A 67 -39.39 12.76 -6.33
CA VAL A 67 -40.12 13.81 -7.05
C VAL A 67 -41.56 13.71 -6.56
N LEU A 68 -41.89 14.55 -5.58
CA LEU A 68 -43.28 14.75 -5.16
C LEU A 68 -44.03 15.36 -6.35
N THR A 69 -45.07 14.66 -6.75
CA THR A 69 -46.01 14.98 -7.83
C THR A 69 -46.75 16.29 -7.51
N GLU A 70 -46.45 17.37 -8.22
CA GLU A 70 -47.37 18.50 -8.35
C GLU A 70 -48.22 18.31 -9.62
N ASN A 71 -49.54 18.22 -9.45
CA ASN A 71 -50.53 18.68 -10.40
C ASN A 71 -51.92 18.69 -9.72
N GLN A 72 -52.23 19.79 -9.03
CA GLN A 72 -53.61 20.17 -8.72
C GLN A 72 -54.04 21.24 -9.72
N THR A 73 -54.94 20.88 -10.63
CA THR A 73 -55.66 21.82 -11.50
C THR A 73 -56.92 22.30 -10.76
N PRO A 74 -57.18 23.61 -10.63
CA PRO A 74 -58.48 24.06 -10.13
C PRO A 74 -59.52 23.99 -11.24
N ALA A 75 -60.58 23.21 -11.02
CA ALA A 75 -61.78 23.25 -11.86
C ALA A 75 -62.58 24.52 -11.53
N ILE A 76 -62.72 25.38 -12.53
CA ILE A 76 -63.60 26.56 -12.53
C ILE A 76 -65.03 26.06 -12.75
N HIS A 77 -65.97 26.49 -11.91
CA HIS A 77 -67.40 26.49 -12.20
C HIS A 77 -68.06 27.74 -11.64
#